data_AF-A0A182MBT3-F1
#
_entry.id   AF-A0A182MBT3-F1
#
_cell.length_a   1.000
_cell.length_b   1.000
_cell.length_c   1.000
_cell.angle_alpha   90.00
_cell.angle_beta   90.00
_cell.angle_gamma   90.00
#
_symmetry.space_group_name_H-M   'P 1'
#
loop_
_entity.id
_entity.type
_entity.pdbx_description
1 polymer ?
#
loop_
_entity_poly.entity_id
_entity_poly.type
_entity_poly.pdbx_seq_one_letter_code
_entity_poly.pdbx_strand_id
1 'polypeptide(L)'
;LYGIFPDAAKCDVFWNCWNGEASRYQCSPGLAYDREARVCMWADQVPECKNEEVANGFACPAAGEISNAGSFSRHAHPEDCRKYYICLEGVAREYGCPIGTVFKIGDADGTGNCEDPEDVPGCEDYYGDLDLKSIRKSELLAGLALQSGGAPASTKANVKSNRPAPKDSN
;
A
#
# COMPACT_ATOMS: atom_id res chain seq x y z
N LEU A 1 -16.52 -26.37 6.46
CA LEU A 1 -16.86 -25.01 6.93
C LEU A 1 -16.65 -24.05 5.76
N TYR A 2 -17.63 -23.18 5.47
CA TYR A 2 -17.57 -22.19 4.39
C TYR A 2 -17.83 -20.79 4.94
N GLY A 3 -17.10 -19.78 4.45
CA GLY A 3 -17.36 -18.39 4.80
C GLY A 3 -16.12 -17.51 4.79
N ILE A 4 -16.34 -16.21 4.97
CA ILE A 4 -15.29 -15.22 5.13
C ILE A 4 -15.31 -14.71 6.57
N PHE A 5 -14.15 -14.68 7.21
CA PHE A 5 -14.00 -14.34 8.62
C PHE A 5 -12.87 -13.32 8.79
N PRO A 6 -13.01 -12.27 9.60
CA PRO A 6 -11.91 -11.40 9.96
C PRO A 6 -10.87 -12.18 10.76
N ASP A 7 -9.64 -11.69 10.72
CA ASP A 7 -8.60 -12.10 11.64
C ASP A 7 -8.89 -11.57 13.06
N ALA A 8 -8.42 -12.29 14.08
CA ALA A 8 -8.66 -11.92 15.47
C ALA A 8 -7.69 -10.85 16.00
N ALA A 9 -6.55 -10.65 15.34
CA ALA A 9 -5.50 -9.73 15.78
C ALA A 9 -5.22 -8.61 14.78
N LYS A 10 -5.58 -8.77 13.51
CA LYS A 10 -5.25 -7.82 12.44
C LYS A 10 -6.48 -7.36 11.68
N CYS A 11 -6.82 -6.09 11.84
CA CYS A 11 -7.97 -5.46 11.19
C CYS A 11 -7.92 -5.48 9.65
N ASP A 12 -6.73 -5.46 9.06
CA ASP A 12 -6.53 -5.51 7.62
C ASP A 12 -6.49 -6.95 7.06
N VAL A 13 -6.74 -7.98 7.88
CA VAL A 13 -6.64 -9.39 7.48
C VAL A 13 -7.99 -10.08 7.59
N PHE A 14 -8.29 -10.90 6.59
CA PHE A 14 -9.45 -11.78 6.61
C PHE A 14 -9.11 -13.14 5.99
N TRP A 15 -9.96 -14.12 6.26
CA TRP A 15 -9.78 -15.51 5.91
C TRP A 15 -10.97 -15.96 5.08
N ASN A 16 -10.70 -16.56 3.92
CA ASN A 16 -11.70 -17.30 3.16
C ASN A 16 -11.55 -18.78 3.47
N CYS A 17 -12.59 -19.39 4.02
CA CYS A 17 -12.63 -20.81 4.34
C CYS A 17 -13.44 -21.55 3.28
N TRP A 18 -12.82 -22.53 2.63
CA TRP A 18 -13.45 -23.40 1.65
C TRP A 18 -13.09 -24.87 1.92
N ASN A 19 -14.07 -25.75 2.08
CA ASN A 19 -13.84 -27.17 2.40
C ASN A 19 -12.92 -27.43 3.62
N GLY A 20 -12.88 -26.50 4.59
CA GLY A 20 -12.00 -26.61 5.76
C GLY A 20 -10.56 -26.12 5.53
N GLU A 21 -10.23 -25.65 4.33
CA GLU A 21 -8.98 -24.97 4.01
C GLU A 21 -9.16 -23.46 4.11
N ALA A 22 -8.29 -22.79 4.86
CA ALA A 22 -8.34 -21.34 5.07
C ALA A 22 -7.26 -20.64 4.25
N SER A 23 -7.69 -19.71 3.39
CA SER A 23 -6.81 -18.83 2.63
C SER A 23 -6.77 -17.44 3.28
N ARG A 24 -5.57 -16.95 3.57
CA ARG A 24 -5.35 -15.61 4.15
C ARG A 24 -5.40 -14.54 3.05
N TYR A 25 -6.14 -13.48 3.30
CA TYR A 25 -6.18 -12.28 2.49
C TYR A 25 -5.87 -11.06 3.35
N GLN A 26 -5.38 -10.02 2.70
CA GLN A 26 -5.07 -8.75 3.33
C GLN A 26 -5.68 -7.64 2.49
N CYS A 27 -6.36 -6.71 3.16
CA CYS A 27 -6.91 -5.52 2.55
C CYS A 27 -5.78 -4.64 2.00
N SER A 28 -6.13 -3.74 1.08
CA SER A 28 -5.20 -2.70 0.65
C SER A 28 -4.75 -1.87 1.86
N PRO A 29 -3.54 -1.27 1.82
CA PRO A 29 -3.04 -0.50 2.94
C PRO A 29 -4.01 0.61 3.39
N GLY A 30 -4.14 0.82 4.69
CA GLY A 30 -5.10 1.77 5.29
C GLY A 30 -6.57 1.32 5.33
N LEU A 31 -6.89 0.10 4.85
CA LEU A 31 -8.23 -0.47 4.92
C LEU A 31 -8.31 -1.59 5.96
N ALA A 32 -9.49 -1.72 6.59
CA ALA A 32 -9.86 -2.80 7.48
C ALA A 32 -11.01 -3.63 6.88
N TYR A 33 -11.05 -4.93 7.21
CA TYR A 33 -12.13 -5.80 6.76
C TYR A 33 -13.38 -5.60 7.62
N ASP A 34 -14.46 -5.14 6.99
CA ASP A 34 -15.77 -5.06 7.62
C ASP A 34 -16.51 -6.41 7.48
N ARG A 35 -16.86 -7.02 8.61
CA ARG A 35 -17.54 -8.33 8.63
C ARG A 35 -18.97 -8.26 8.11
N GLU A 36 -19.67 -7.16 8.35
CA GLU A 36 -21.10 -7.01 8.04
C GLU A 36 -21.30 -6.76 6.55
N ALA A 37 -20.56 -5.80 5.99
CA ALA A 37 -20.52 -5.48 4.57
C ALA A 37 -19.69 -6.48 3.75
N ARG A 38 -18.85 -7.29 4.40
CA ARG A 38 -17.94 -8.28 3.79
C ARG A 38 -16.97 -7.68 2.78
N VAL A 39 -16.52 -6.46 3.02
CA VAL A 39 -15.61 -5.71 2.13
C VAL A 39 -14.54 -5.00 2.96
N CYS A 40 -13.42 -4.67 2.32
CA CYS A 40 -12.42 -3.80 2.92
C CYS A 40 -12.90 -2.35 2.86
N MET A 41 -13.06 -1.72 4.02
CA MET A 41 -13.46 -0.32 4.17
C MET A 41 -12.35 0.46 4.87
N TRP A 42 -12.45 1.79 4.89
CA TRP A 42 -11.51 2.59 5.68
C TRP A 42 -11.63 2.20 7.16
N ALA A 43 -10.51 2.11 7.87
CA ALA A 43 -10.52 1.62 9.25
C ALA A 43 -11.35 2.48 10.20
N ASP A 44 -11.50 3.79 9.94
CA ASP A 44 -12.42 4.69 10.67
C ASP A 44 -13.90 4.34 10.50
N GLN A 45 -14.26 3.55 9.49
CA GLN A 45 -15.63 3.11 9.23
C GLN A 45 -15.92 1.72 9.81
N VAL A 46 -14.91 1.00 10.30
CA VAL A 46 -15.05 -0.34 10.87
C VAL A 46 -15.00 -0.24 12.40
N PRO A 47 -16.13 -0.38 13.12
CA PRO A 47 -16.21 -0.07 14.55
C PRO A 47 -15.27 -0.86 15.46
N GLU A 48 -14.88 -2.06 15.04
CA GLU A 48 -13.98 -2.96 15.78
C GLU A 48 -12.49 -2.64 15.55
N CYS A 49 -12.17 -1.66 14.70
CA CYS A 49 -10.81 -1.37 14.23
C CYS A 49 -10.37 0.05 14.52
N LYS A 50 -9.05 0.22 14.68
CA LYS A 50 -8.40 1.52 14.89
C LYS A 50 -7.54 1.89 13.68
N ASN A 51 -7.48 3.18 13.35
CA ASN A 51 -6.67 3.65 12.22
C ASN A 51 -5.17 3.39 12.44
N GLU A 52 -4.69 3.50 13.68
CA GLU A 52 -3.28 3.33 14.01
C GLU A 52 -2.78 1.91 13.72
N GLU A 53 -3.67 0.92 13.85
CA GLU A 53 -3.39 -0.49 13.58
C GLU A 53 -3.18 -0.76 12.08
N VAL A 54 -3.88 -0.03 11.20
CA VAL A 54 -3.75 -0.15 9.74
C VAL A 54 -2.76 0.84 9.13
N ALA A 55 -2.35 1.87 9.88
CA ALA A 55 -1.38 2.88 9.45
C ALA A 55 0.08 2.50 9.76
N ASN A 56 0.36 1.24 10.13
CA ASN A 56 1.69 0.76 10.51
C ASN A 56 2.36 1.62 11.61
N GLY A 57 1.57 2.14 12.56
CA GLY A 57 2.08 2.96 13.65
C GLY A 57 2.38 4.42 13.29
N PHE A 58 2.12 4.87 12.06
CA PHE A 58 2.21 6.28 11.71
C PHE A 58 1.02 7.05 12.32
N ALA A 59 1.33 8.17 12.99
CA ALA A 59 0.35 9.08 13.55
C ALA A 59 0.44 10.44 12.86
N CYS A 60 -0.71 11.05 12.59
CA CYS A 60 -0.73 12.41 12.05
C CYS A 60 -0.19 13.42 13.06
N PRO A 61 0.50 14.47 12.59
CA PRO A 61 0.90 15.59 13.45
C PRO A 61 -0.32 16.30 14.04
N ALA A 62 -0.12 16.97 15.18
CA ALA A 62 -1.22 17.57 15.91
C ALA A 62 -1.86 18.73 15.15
N ALA A 63 -3.17 18.92 15.34
CA ALA A 63 -3.90 20.04 14.75
C ALA A 63 -3.28 21.37 15.24
N GLY A 64 -2.74 22.15 14.31
CA GLY A 64 -2.08 23.43 14.58
C GLY A 64 -0.56 23.44 14.39
N GLU A 65 0.07 22.28 14.18
CA GLU A 65 1.52 22.21 13.85
C GLU A 65 1.81 22.49 12.37
N ILE A 66 0.83 22.28 11.50
CA ILE A 66 0.97 22.51 10.06
C ILE A 66 0.32 23.84 9.70
N SER A 67 1.17 24.81 9.40
CA SER A 67 0.78 26.23 9.34
C SER A 67 -0.10 26.62 8.15
N ASN A 68 -0.15 25.83 7.07
CA ASN A 68 -0.81 26.24 5.82
C ASN A 68 -1.29 25.09 4.91
N ALA A 69 -1.26 23.83 5.36
CA ALA A 69 -1.88 22.76 4.60
C ALA A 69 -3.39 22.85 4.85
N GLY A 70 -4.21 22.78 3.79
CA GLY A 70 -5.68 22.85 3.90
C GLY A 70 -6.26 21.69 4.72
N SER A 71 -7.46 21.22 4.34
CA SER A 71 -8.13 20.08 4.99
C SER A 71 -7.31 18.76 5.02
N PHE A 72 -6.10 18.72 4.44
CA PHE A 72 -5.21 17.56 4.41
C PHE A 72 -3.73 17.95 4.33
N SER A 73 -2.86 17.04 4.76
CA SER A 73 -1.39 17.12 4.63
C SER A 73 -0.80 15.79 4.14
N ARG A 74 0.39 15.82 3.56
CA ARG A 74 1.11 14.64 3.05
C ARG A 74 2.44 14.45 3.78
N HIS A 75 2.78 13.20 4.05
CA HIS A 75 3.96 12.80 4.83
C HIS A 75 4.62 11.58 4.19
N ALA A 76 5.95 11.51 4.22
CA ALA A 76 6.66 10.35 3.69
C ALA A 76 6.42 9.10 4.53
N HIS A 77 6.45 7.92 3.89
CA HIS A 77 6.44 6.65 4.61
C HIS A 77 7.85 6.29 5.08
N PRO A 78 8.04 5.86 6.35
CA PRO A 78 9.38 5.66 6.92
C PRO A 78 10.15 4.49 6.28
N GLU A 79 9.44 3.45 5.82
CA GLU A 79 10.07 2.21 5.33
C GLU A 79 10.08 2.06 3.80
N ASP A 80 9.44 2.96 3.05
CA ASP A 80 9.21 2.73 1.61
C ASP A 80 9.03 4.05 0.86
N CYS A 81 10.01 4.41 0.03
CA CYS A 81 10.00 5.63 -0.77
C CYS A 81 8.79 5.77 -1.70
N ARG A 82 8.17 4.67 -2.17
CA ARG A 82 6.99 4.75 -3.05
C ARG A 82 5.72 5.04 -2.27
N LYS A 83 5.74 4.87 -0.94
CA LYS A 83 4.57 5.04 -0.10
C LYS A 83 4.60 6.38 0.62
N TYR A 84 3.43 6.87 0.96
CA TYR A 84 3.26 8.10 1.73
C TYR A 84 1.92 8.08 2.46
N TYR A 85 1.79 8.92 3.48
CA TYR A 85 0.56 9.11 4.22
C TYR A 85 -0.11 10.42 3.82
N ILE A 86 -1.43 10.40 3.69
CA ILE A 86 -2.25 11.60 3.70
C ILE A 86 -2.98 11.66 5.03
N CYS A 87 -2.76 12.74 5.75
CA CYS A 87 -3.50 13.07 6.96
C CYS A 87 -4.70 13.92 6.61
N LEU A 88 -5.89 13.40 6.85
CA LEU A 88 -7.19 14.06 6.67
C LEU A 88 -7.86 14.15 8.03
N GLU A 89 -8.00 15.36 8.57
CA GLU A 89 -8.63 15.58 9.89
C GLU A 89 -7.99 14.74 11.03
N GLY A 90 -6.67 14.53 10.97
CA GLY A 90 -5.92 13.72 11.93
C GLY A 90 -5.94 12.21 11.67
N VAL A 91 -6.67 11.73 10.65
CA VAL A 91 -6.67 10.33 10.24
C VAL A 91 -5.62 10.10 9.16
N ALA A 92 -4.65 9.23 9.45
CA ALA A 92 -3.62 8.83 8.51
C ALA A 92 -4.16 7.79 7.53
N ARG A 93 -3.97 8.04 6.24
CA ARG A 93 -4.29 7.11 5.15
C ARG A 93 -3.06 6.84 4.32
N GLU A 94 -2.70 5.58 4.15
CA GLU A 94 -1.55 5.16 3.35
C GLU A 94 -1.89 5.15 1.86
N TYR A 95 -1.00 5.71 1.04
CA TYR A 95 -1.10 5.74 -0.41
C TYR A 95 0.24 5.34 -1.04
N GLY A 96 0.20 5.02 -2.33
CA GLY A 96 1.36 4.73 -3.14
C GLY A 96 1.46 5.66 -4.34
N CYS A 97 2.68 6.07 -4.67
CA CYS A 97 2.99 6.70 -5.94
C CYS A 97 2.83 5.71 -7.10
N PRO A 98 2.47 6.19 -8.30
CA PRO A 98 2.46 5.36 -9.50
C PRO A 98 3.80 4.63 -9.71
N ILE A 99 3.74 3.46 -10.33
CA ILE A 99 4.93 2.67 -10.63
C ILE A 99 5.91 3.51 -11.47
N GLY A 100 7.15 3.58 -11.01
CA GLY A 100 8.23 4.37 -11.60
C GLY A 100 8.46 5.73 -10.95
N THR A 101 7.66 6.10 -9.94
CA THR A 101 7.87 7.33 -9.15
C THR A 101 7.97 6.98 -7.67
N VAL A 102 8.51 7.90 -6.88
CA VAL A 102 8.62 7.84 -5.42
C VAL A 102 8.15 9.15 -4.80
N PHE A 103 7.80 9.15 -3.52
CA PHE A 103 7.27 10.32 -2.84
C PHE A 103 8.38 11.27 -2.41
N LYS A 104 8.32 12.52 -2.87
CA LYS A 104 9.16 13.64 -2.45
C LYS A 104 8.39 14.53 -1.48
N ILE A 105 8.96 14.76 -0.30
CA ILE A 105 8.45 15.78 0.63
C ILE A 105 8.69 17.16 0.01
N GLY A 106 7.68 18.03 0.05
CA GLY A 106 7.80 19.40 -0.45
C GLY A 106 8.44 20.34 0.55
N ASP A 107 8.78 21.55 0.10
CA ASP A 107 9.50 22.55 0.91
C ASP A 107 8.67 23.13 2.07
N ALA A 108 7.35 22.96 2.03
CA ALA A 108 6.45 23.37 3.11
C ALA A 108 5.95 22.15 3.90
N ASP A 109 5.79 22.33 5.21
CA ASP A 109 5.30 21.27 6.10
C ASP A 109 3.98 20.67 5.61
N GLY A 110 3.94 19.34 5.52
CA GLY A 110 2.75 18.63 5.06
C GLY A 110 2.48 18.71 3.55
N THR A 111 3.46 19.15 2.74
CA THR A 111 3.38 19.10 1.27
C THR A 111 4.26 18.00 0.69
N GLY A 112 3.98 17.61 -0.56
CA GLY A 112 4.78 16.61 -1.27
C GLY A 112 4.04 16.04 -2.47
N ASN A 113 4.80 15.40 -3.36
CA ASN A 113 4.31 14.85 -4.61
C ASN A 113 5.18 13.67 -5.05
N CYS A 114 4.65 12.87 -5.98
CA CYS A 114 5.41 11.79 -6.59
C CYS A 114 6.34 12.36 -7.65
N GLU A 115 7.62 12.01 -7.57
CA GLU A 115 8.69 12.44 -8.48
C GLU A 115 9.53 11.25 -8.95
N ASP A 116 10.42 11.52 -9.90
CA ASP A 116 11.42 10.56 -10.33
C ASP A 116 12.35 10.18 -9.16
N PRO A 117 12.72 8.89 -9.00
CA PRO A 117 13.58 8.41 -7.92
C PRO A 117 14.92 9.16 -7.81
N GLU A 118 15.49 9.54 -8.95
CA GLU A 118 16.76 10.27 -9.03
C GLU A 118 16.70 11.67 -8.38
N ASP A 119 15.50 12.26 -8.27
CA ASP A 119 15.29 13.59 -7.68
C ASP A 119 14.92 13.55 -6.20
N VAL A 120 14.89 12.35 -5.60
CA VAL A 120 14.53 12.12 -4.19
C VAL A 120 15.72 11.50 -3.45
N PRO A 121 16.40 12.28 -2.59
CA PRO A 121 17.58 11.82 -1.88
C PRO A 121 17.32 10.53 -1.08
N GLY A 122 18.15 9.50 -1.32
CA GLY A 122 18.06 8.20 -0.66
C GLY A 122 17.08 7.21 -1.31
N CYS A 123 16.42 7.60 -2.39
CA CYS A 123 15.48 6.77 -3.14
C CYS A 123 15.91 6.54 -4.59
N GLU A 124 17.11 6.96 -5.00
CA GLU A 124 17.61 6.98 -6.37
C GLU A 124 17.56 5.60 -7.03
N ASP A 125 17.96 4.57 -6.29
CA ASP A 125 18.02 3.19 -6.77
C ASP A 125 16.77 2.37 -6.41
N TYR A 126 15.64 3.00 -6.03
CA TYR A 126 14.46 2.29 -5.51
C TYR A 126 13.93 1.21 -6.47
N TYR A 127 13.94 1.46 -7.78
CA TYR A 127 13.53 0.47 -8.79
C TYR A 127 14.70 -0.37 -9.35
N GLY A 128 15.94 -0.08 -8.95
CA GLY A 128 17.15 -0.75 -9.42
C GLY A 128 17.22 -0.87 -10.94
N ASP A 129 17.53 -2.08 -11.43
CA ASP A 129 17.70 -2.37 -12.86
C ASP A 129 16.37 -2.71 -13.58
N LEU A 130 15.21 -2.49 -12.96
CA LEU A 130 13.93 -2.76 -13.62
C LEU A 130 13.77 -1.80 -14.80
N ASP A 131 13.85 -2.33 -16.02
CA ASP A 131 13.54 -1.56 -17.22
C ASP A 131 12.02 -1.31 -17.32
N LEU A 132 11.56 -0.29 -16.59
CA LEU A 132 10.16 0.14 -16.59
C LEU A 132 9.69 0.57 -17.98
N LYS A 133 10.60 0.94 -18.92
CA LYS A 133 10.25 1.27 -20.30
C LYS A 133 9.89 0.01 -21.11
N SER A 134 10.55 -1.11 -20.82
CA SER A 134 10.20 -2.44 -21.33
C SER A 134 8.84 -2.92 -20.80
N ILE A 135 8.58 -2.73 -19.50
CA ILE A 135 7.34 -3.17 -18.82
C ILE A 135 6.11 -2.38 -19.32
N ARG A 136 6.22 -1.05 -19.51
CA ARG A 136 5.12 -0.20 -20.00
C ARG A 136 4.58 -0.63 -21.38
N LYS A 137 5.41 -1.28 -22.20
CA LYS A 137 5.01 -1.68 -23.57
C LYS A 137 4.40 -3.08 -23.60
N SER A 138 4.97 -4.04 -22.87
CA SER A 138 4.52 -5.44 -22.90
C SER A 138 3.23 -5.68 -22.10
N GLU A 139 3.08 -5.05 -20.93
CA GLU A 139 1.93 -5.28 -20.05
C GLU A 139 0.68 -4.47 -20.45
N LEU A 140 0.85 -3.26 -20.97
CA LEU A 140 -0.27 -2.45 -21.50
C LEU A 140 -0.87 -3.09 -22.77
N LEU A 141 -0.04 -3.72 -23.60
CA LEU A 141 -0.49 -4.48 -24.77
C LEU A 141 -1.11 -5.83 -24.39
N ALA A 142 -0.61 -6.49 -23.34
CA ALA A 142 -1.19 -7.73 -22.84
C ALA A 142 -2.56 -7.53 -22.14
N GLY A 143 -2.74 -6.41 -21.43
CA GLY A 143 -4.00 -6.08 -20.75
C GLY A 143 -5.18 -5.79 -21.68
N LEU A 144 -4.94 -5.42 -22.94
CA LEU A 144 -5.98 -5.21 -23.96
C LEU A 144 -6.41 -6.51 -24.68
N ALA A 145 -5.68 -7.61 -24.50
CA ALA A 145 -5.87 -8.85 -25.27
C ALA A 145 -6.64 -9.97 -24.54
N LEU A 146 -7.15 -9.73 -23.32
CA LEU A 146 -7.80 -10.77 -22.50
C LEU A 146 -9.33 -10.90 -22.67
N GLN A 147 -9.90 -10.34 -23.75
CA GLN A 147 -11.27 -10.66 -24.18
C GLN A 147 -11.29 -11.55 -25.43
N SER A 148 -10.71 -12.76 -25.35
CA SER A 148 -11.21 -13.94 -26.08
C SER A 148 -10.34 -15.17 -25.83
N GLY A 149 -10.82 -16.08 -24.98
CA GLY A 149 -10.74 -17.54 -25.12
C GLY A 149 -9.38 -18.25 -25.29
N GLY A 150 -9.05 -19.11 -24.32
CA GLY A 150 -8.25 -20.33 -24.54
C GLY A 150 -7.05 -20.51 -23.61
N ALA A 151 -7.13 -21.49 -22.70
CA ALA A 151 -5.97 -22.08 -22.01
C ALA A 151 -5.10 -22.89 -23.01
N PRO A 152 -3.89 -23.42 -22.68
CA PRO A 152 -3.11 -23.34 -21.43
C PRO A 152 -1.61 -22.99 -21.65
N ALA A 153 -0.82 -22.82 -20.57
CA ALA A 153 0.51 -23.44 -20.37
C ALA A 153 1.24 -22.82 -19.16
N SER A 154 1.53 -23.67 -18.18
CA SER A 154 2.33 -23.38 -17.00
C SER A 154 3.77 -23.04 -17.37
N THR A 155 4.24 -21.85 -17.02
CA THR A 155 5.68 -21.55 -16.98
C THR A 155 6.02 -21.07 -15.58
N LYS A 156 6.85 -21.85 -14.87
CA LYS A 156 7.33 -21.54 -13.52
C LYS A 156 8.27 -20.34 -13.60
N ALA A 157 7.83 -19.17 -13.12
CA ALA A 157 8.72 -18.06 -12.80
C ALA A 157 9.11 -18.16 -11.32
N ASN A 158 10.39 -18.40 -11.07
CA ASN A 158 10.99 -18.50 -9.75
C ASN A 158 11.27 -17.07 -9.25
N VAL A 159 10.37 -16.49 -8.45
CA VAL A 159 10.58 -15.19 -7.83
C VAL A 159 11.39 -15.39 -6.54
N LYS A 160 12.70 -15.18 -6.62
CA LYS A 160 13.50 -14.91 -5.41
C LYS A 160 13.14 -13.52 -4.92
N SER A 161 12.33 -13.48 -3.86
CA SER A 161 12.09 -12.27 -3.08
C SER A 161 13.38 -11.90 -2.35
N ASN A 162 14.11 -10.91 -2.85
CA ASN A 162 15.13 -10.22 -2.06
C ASN A 162 14.48 -8.98 -1.45
N ARG A 163 13.78 -9.19 -0.32
CA ARG A 163 13.46 -8.12 0.62
C ARG A 163 14.72 -7.87 1.47
N PRO A 164 15.24 -6.64 1.59
CA PRO A 164 16.28 -6.34 2.58
C PRO A 164 15.74 -6.61 3.98
N ALA A 165 16.49 -7.37 4.79
CA ALA A 165 16.18 -7.59 6.19
C ALA A 165 16.36 -6.28 6.99
N PRO A 166 15.54 -6.03 8.02
CA PRO A 166 15.78 -4.92 8.94
C PRO A 166 17.12 -5.15 9.65
N LYS A 167 17.98 -4.13 9.64
CA LYS A 167 19.21 -4.14 10.43
C LYS A 167 18.85 -3.87 11.88
N ASP A 168 18.94 -4.90 12.71
CA ASP A 168 18.98 -4.74 14.17
C ASP A 168 20.12 -3.78 14.54
N SER A 169 19.83 -2.77 15.36
CA SER A 169 20.84 -1.90 15.97
C SER A 169 20.66 -1.90 17.48
N ASN A 170 21.50 -2.74 18.09
CA ASN A 170 22.24 -2.60 19.36
C ASN A 170 21.53 -2.06 20.61
#